data_AF-A0A1F4XEV4-F1
#
_entry.id   AF-A0A1F4XEV4-F1
#
_cell.length_a   1.000
_cell.length_b   1.000
_cell.length_c   1.000
_cell.angle_alpha   90.00
_cell.angle_beta   90.00
_cell.angle_gamma   90.00
#
_symmetry.space_group_name_H-M   'P 1'
#
loop_
_entity.id
_entity.type
_entity.pdbx_description
1 polymer ?
#
loop_
_entity_poly.entity_id
_entity_poly.type
_entity_poly.pdbx_seq_one_letter_code
_entity_poly.pdbx_strand_id
1 'polypeptide(L)'
;MNVRTGRREELNSRVTYGSSNASPFSGTLLHRKAREEMYLYFGSPDDLRRAMKVGEKVHVFESQHYTVDAEKNRITFDCDYPEKVRAFIAALKHVNSCPDRQPICFNPAH
;
A
#
# COMPACT_ATOMS: atom_id res chain seq x y z
N MET A 1 -40.94 -34.32 -51.43
CA MET A 1 -41.49 -35.03 -50.26
C MET A 1 -40.94 -34.39 -48.99
N ASN A 2 -41.83 -34.03 -48.07
CA ASN A 2 -41.72 -33.96 -46.60
C ASN A 2 -40.44 -34.59 -45.98
N VAL A 3 -39.81 -34.19 -44.86
CA VAL A 3 -40.18 -33.38 -43.69
C VAL A 3 -38.97 -33.33 -42.70
N ARG A 4 -38.76 -32.15 -42.07
CA ARG A 4 -38.35 -31.86 -40.66
C ARG A 4 -37.15 -32.53 -39.94
N THR A 5 -36.31 -31.61 -39.43
CA THR A 5 -35.91 -31.39 -38.02
C THR A 5 -34.78 -32.21 -37.38
N GLY A 6 -33.74 -31.49 -36.93
CA GLY A 6 -32.82 -31.89 -35.85
C GLY A 6 -31.82 -30.77 -35.54
N ARG A 7 -31.82 -30.25 -34.30
CA ARG A 7 -31.05 -29.11 -33.77
C ARG A 7 -29.52 -29.35 -33.70
N ARG A 8 -28.73 -28.26 -33.80
CA ARG A 8 -27.91 -27.60 -32.73
C ARG A 8 -26.47 -27.25 -33.15
N GLU A 9 -25.99 -26.13 -32.59
CA GLU A 9 -24.60 -25.59 -32.59
C GLU A 9 -24.13 -25.00 -33.94
N GLU A 10 -23.44 -23.86 -34.07
CA GLU A 10 -22.60 -23.09 -33.14
C GLU A 10 -22.30 -21.68 -33.71
N LEU A 11 -22.15 -20.70 -32.82
CA LEU A 11 -21.20 -19.59 -32.78
C LEU A 11 -21.12 -18.45 -33.83
N ASN A 12 -21.12 -17.26 -33.22
CA ASN A 12 -20.33 -16.05 -33.49
C ASN A 12 -20.72 -15.08 -34.62
N SER A 13 -21.56 -14.14 -34.19
CA SER A 13 -21.89 -12.87 -34.80
C SER A 13 -20.65 -11.98 -35.09
N ARG A 14 -20.41 -11.79 -36.38
CA ARG A 14 -20.41 -10.49 -37.09
C ARG A 14 -19.50 -9.36 -36.57
N VAL A 15 -18.41 -9.16 -37.31
CA VAL A 15 -17.64 -7.92 -37.44
C VAL A 15 -18.52 -6.78 -37.99
N THR A 16 -18.49 -5.62 -37.36
CA THR A 16 -18.88 -4.33 -37.97
C THR A 16 -17.86 -3.25 -37.62
N TYR A 17 -17.45 -2.53 -38.67
CA TYR A 17 -16.44 -1.47 -38.69
C TYR A 17 -16.90 -0.24 -37.90
N GLY A 18 -16.10 0.16 -36.92
CA GLY A 18 -16.26 1.38 -36.15
C GLY A 18 -15.57 2.56 -36.84
N SER A 19 -16.38 3.56 -37.16
CA SER A 19 -16.02 4.87 -37.68
C SER A 19 -15.50 5.80 -36.57
N SER A 20 -14.69 6.79 -36.95
CA SER A 20 -14.67 8.20 -36.45
C SER A 20 -13.36 8.71 -35.82
N ASN A 21 -12.81 9.71 -36.52
CA ASN A 21 -12.12 10.91 -36.03
C ASN A 21 -10.84 10.80 -35.22
N ALA A 22 -9.73 11.04 -35.93
CA ALA A 22 -8.48 11.53 -35.39
C ALA A 22 -8.61 13.01 -34.97
N SER A 23 -8.29 13.34 -33.72
CA SER A 23 -7.60 14.56 -33.27
C SER A 23 -7.46 14.61 -31.73
N PRO A 24 -6.47 15.33 -31.19
CA PRO A 24 -5.50 14.73 -30.30
C PRO A 24 -5.60 15.31 -28.90
N PHE A 25 -5.96 14.48 -27.93
CA PHE A 25 -5.57 14.75 -26.55
C PHE A 25 -4.37 13.87 -26.23
N SER A 26 -3.20 14.50 -26.35
CA SER A 26 -2.03 14.20 -25.53
C SER A 26 -2.39 14.33 -24.05
N GLY A 27 -3.21 13.42 -23.55
CA GLY A 27 -3.24 13.09 -22.14
C GLY A 27 -2.07 12.15 -21.94
N THR A 28 -0.88 12.69 -21.69
CA THR A 28 0.14 11.95 -20.95
C THR A 28 -0.57 11.44 -19.71
N LEU A 29 -0.95 10.16 -19.75
CA LEU A 29 -1.32 9.39 -18.59
C LEU A 29 -0.05 9.37 -17.75
N LEU A 30 0.15 10.43 -16.95
CA LEU A 30 1.08 10.40 -15.86
C LEU A 30 0.63 9.19 -15.07
N HIS A 31 1.34 8.08 -15.24
CA HIS A 31 1.42 7.05 -14.25
C HIS A 31 1.70 7.80 -12.96
N ARG A 32 0.64 8.11 -12.20
CA ARG A 32 0.74 8.32 -10.77
C ARG A 32 1.29 7.00 -10.30
N LYS A 33 2.62 6.91 -10.28
CA LYS A 33 3.36 5.95 -9.50
C LYS A 33 2.74 6.12 -8.13
N ALA A 34 1.83 5.22 -7.76
CA ALA A 34 1.34 5.18 -6.39
C ALA A 34 2.62 5.15 -5.58
N ARG A 35 2.91 6.24 -4.85
CA ARG A 35 4.01 6.20 -3.91
C ARG A 35 3.66 5.03 -3.01
N GLU A 36 4.42 3.96 -3.10
CA GLU A 36 4.28 2.87 -2.15
C GLU A 36 4.47 3.56 -0.79
N GLU A 37 3.44 3.56 0.04
CA GLU A 37 3.51 4.14 1.38
C GLU A 37 3.71 2.97 2.32
N MET A 38 4.66 3.09 3.24
CA MET A 38 4.94 2.01 4.18
C MET A 38 4.16 2.27 5.46
N TYR A 39 3.26 1.37 5.81
CA TYR A 39 2.37 1.55 6.95
C TYR A 39 2.81 0.68 8.13
N LEU A 40 2.87 1.27 9.32
CA LEU A 40 3.00 0.55 10.58
C LEU A 40 1.74 0.74 11.42
N TYR A 41 1.06 -0.36 11.70
CA TYR A 41 -0.07 -0.39 12.63
C TYR A 41 0.41 -0.76 14.03
N PHE A 42 -0.18 -0.16 15.05
CA PHE A 42 0.13 -0.41 16.46
C PHE A 42 -1.12 -0.93 17.16
N GLY A 43 -0.92 -1.87 18.09
CA GLY A 43 -2.02 -2.53 18.81
C GLY A 43 -2.76 -1.61 19.78
N SER A 44 -2.12 -0.52 20.22
CA SER A 44 -2.68 0.44 21.17
C SER A 44 -2.06 1.83 21.00
N PRO A 45 -2.74 2.90 21.45
CA PRO A 45 -2.18 4.25 21.44
C PRO A 45 -0.92 4.38 22.33
N ASP A 46 -0.81 3.55 23.38
CA ASP A 46 0.39 3.44 24.20
C ASP A 46 1.58 2.85 23.42
N ASP A 47 1.34 1.81 22.61
CA ASP A 47 2.35 1.25 21.70
C ASP A 47 2.82 2.29 20.69
N LEU A 48 1.89 3.04 20.11
CA LEU A 48 2.19 4.14 19.19
C LEU A 48 3.07 5.20 19.88
N ARG A 49 2.71 5.64 21.09
CA ARG A 49 3.50 6.61 21.87
C ARG A 49 4.91 6.11 22.16
N ARG A 50 5.05 4.83 22.54
CA ARG A 50 6.37 4.22 22.78
C ARG A 50 7.17 4.12 21.49
N ALA A 51 6.55 3.72 20.40
CA ALA A 51 7.19 3.64 19.10
C ALA A 51 7.68 5.01 18.62
N MET A 52 6.89 6.07 18.83
CA MET A 52 7.28 7.44 18.55
C MET A 52 8.52 7.86 19.36
N LYS A 53 8.60 7.51 20.65
CA LYS A 53 9.82 7.76 21.45
C LYS A 53 11.05 7.02 20.93
N VAL A 54 10.86 5.79 20.44
CA VAL A 54 11.96 5.02 19.81
C VAL A 54 12.39 5.70 18.52
N GLY A 55 11.43 6.13 17.69
CA GLY A 55 11.67 6.77 16.41
C GLY A 55 12.41 8.10 16.54
N GLU A 56 12.09 8.89 17.56
CA GLU A 56 12.82 10.10 17.93
C GLU A 56 14.28 9.77 18.30
N LYS A 57 14.50 8.73 19.12
CA LYS A 57 15.84 8.30 19.53
C LYS A 57 16.70 7.80 18.36
N VAL A 58 16.11 7.21 17.33
CA VAL A 58 16.82 6.74 16.12
C VAL A 58 16.77 7.75 14.98
N HIS A 59 16.29 8.97 15.22
CA HIS A 59 16.25 10.07 14.25
C HIS A 59 15.54 9.70 12.94
N VAL A 60 14.55 8.78 12.98
CA VAL A 60 13.82 8.35 11.77
C VAL A 60 12.93 9.48 11.23
N PHE A 61 12.35 10.28 12.14
CA PHE A 61 11.39 11.34 11.83
C PHE A 61 12.03 12.64 11.33
N GLU A 62 13.33 12.85 11.54
CA GLU A 62 14.01 14.07 11.12
C GLU A 62 14.40 14.07 9.64
N SER A 63 14.48 12.90 9.02
CA SER A 63 14.95 12.76 7.64
C SER A 63 13.93 12.14 6.69
N GLN A 64 12.73 11.85 7.18
CA GLN A 64 11.71 11.12 6.44
C GLN A 64 10.37 11.84 6.62
N HIS A 65 9.62 12.01 5.55
CA HIS A 65 8.22 12.41 5.64
C HIS A 65 7.38 11.27 6.21
N TYR A 66 6.62 11.56 7.26
CA TYR A 66 5.74 10.62 7.92
C TYR A 66 4.42 11.30 8.31
N THR A 67 3.37 10.50 8.39
CA THR A 67 2.04 10.89 8.85
C THR A 67 1.63 9.99 10.00
N VAL A 68 1.08 10.55 11.07
CA VAL A 68 0.61 9.78 12.22
C VAL A 68 -0.90 9.87 12.30
N ASP A 69 -1.56 8.73 12.13
CA ASP A 69 -2.99 8.55 12.35
C ASP A 69 -3.21 8.00 13.76
N ALA A 70 -3.40 8.88 14.75
CA ALA A 70 -3.65 8.46 16.13
C ALA A 70 -4.95 7.66 16.29
N GLU A 71 -6.00 7.99 15.51
CA GLU A 71 -7.29 7.28 15.55
C GLU A 71 -7.19 5.82 15.10
N LYS A 72 -6.30 5.55 14.14
CA LYS A 72 -6.04 4.22 13.59
C LYS A 72 -4.82 3.55 14.21
N ASN A 73 -4.20 4.20 15.20
CA ASN A 73 -2.92 3.81 15.79
C ASN A 73 -1.88 3.45 14.71
N ARG A 74 -1.68 4.32 13.73
CA ARG A 74 -0.85 4.02 12.55
C ARG A 74 0.14 5.12 12.25
N ILE A 75 1.35 4.73 11.84
CA ILE A 75 2.32 5.64 11.23
C ILE A 75 2.48 5.25 9.76
N THR A 76 2.37 6.22 8.88
CA THR A 76 2.59 6.09 7.45
C THR A 76 3.89 6.78 7.12
N PHE A 77 4.82 6.09 6.46
CA PHE A 77 6.08 6.63 5.99
C PHE A 77 6.06 6.74 4.46
N ASP A 78 6.53 7.86 3.93
CA ASP A 78 6.76 7.99 2.48
C ASP A 78 7.94 7.09 2.06
N CYS A 79 7.90 6.45 0.88
CA CYS A 79 8.94 5.50 0.45
C CYS A 79 10.21 6.16 -0.09
N ASP A 80 10.42 7.46 0.11
CA ASP A 80 11.68 8.12 -0.25
C ASP A 80 12.90 7.49 0.44
N TYR A 81 12.79 6.99 1.70
CA TYR A 81 13.90 6.35 2.43
C TYR A 81 13.49 5.04 3.15
N PRO A 82 13.28 3.93 2.42
CA PRO A 82 12.85 2.66 3.00
C PRO A 82 13.90 2.06 3.95
N GLU A 83 15.18 2.40 3.84
CA GLU A 83 16.20 1.93 4.78
C GLU A 83 15.97 2.48 6.19
N LYS A 84 15.47 3.72 6.31
CA LYS A 84 15.19 4.34 7.61
C LYS A 84 14.00 3.69 8.29
N VAL A 85 12.96 3.35 7.54
CA VAL A 85 11.80 2.61 8.04
C VAL A 85 12.22 1.21 8.52
N ARG A 86 13.10 0.53 7.78
CA ARG A 86 13.68 -0.76 8.20
C ARG A 86 14.51 -0.63 9.48
N ALA A 87 15.34 0.41 9.60
CA ALA A 87 16.13 0.68 10.80
C ALA A 87 15.22 0.94 12.01
N PHE A 88 14.13 1.68 11.82
CA PHE A 88 13.11 1.90 12.85
C PHE A 88 12.42 0.60 13.27
N ILE A 89 11.98 -0.23 12.33
CA ILE A 89 11.42 -1.56 12.62
C ILE A 89 12.43 -2.41 13.41
N ALA A 90 13.70 -2.40 13.03
CA ALA A 90 14.75 -3.12 13.73
C ALA A 90 14.93 -2.61 15.18
N ALA A 91 14.87 -1.29 15.39
CA ALA A 91 14.93 -0.69 16.73
C ALA A 91 13.73 -1.10 17.59
N LEU A 92 12.52 -1.15 17.01
CA LEU A 92 11.33 -1.65 17.72
C LEU A 92 11.48 -3.13 18.12
N LYS A 93 11.99 -3.99 17.22
CA LYS A 93 12.27 -5.40 17.54
C LYS A 93 13.33 -5.54 18.64
N HIS A 94 14.35 -4.68 18.63
CA HIS A 94 15.37 -4.66 19.66
C HIS A 94 14.78 -4.30 21.03
N VAL A 95 13.90 -3.30 21.09
CA VAL A 95 13.18 -2.96 22.33
C VAL A 95 12.34 -4.14 22.84
N ASN A 96 11.67 -4.87 21.96
CA ASN A 96 10.90 -6.07 22.32
C ASN A 96 11.77 -7.23 22.80
N SER A 97 13.05 -7.26 22.42
CA SER A 97 14.01 -8.29 22.85
C SER A 97 14.61 -7.99 24.22
N CYS A 98 14.45 -6.77 24.75
CA CYS A 98 14.91 -6.40 26.08
C CYS A 98 13.88 -6.80 27.14
N PRO A 99 14.21 -7.70 28.09
CA PRO A 99 13.27 -8.18 29.10
C PRO A 99 12.87 -7.09 30.12
N ASP A 100 13.62 -6.00 30.18
CA ASP A 100 13.38 -4.86 31.08
C ASP A 100 12.31 -3.89 30.55
N ARG A 101 11.92 -4.01 29.27
CA ARG A 101 10.98 -3.10 28.62
C ARG A 101 9.70 -3.80 28.23
N GLN A 102 8.57 -3.08 28.37
CA GLN A 102 7.30 -3.58 27.88
C GLN A 102 7.35 -3.71 26.33
N PRO A 103 6.98 -4.87 25.77
CA PRO A 103 7.00 -5.08 24.33
C PRO A 103 6.01 -4.13 23.64
N ILE A 104 6.43 -3.62 22.48
CA ILE A 104 5.64 -2.79 21.58
C ILE A 104 4.99 -3.71 20.54
N CYS A 105 3.65 -3.74 20.53
CA CYS A 105 2.89 -4.49 19.54
C CYS A 105 2.73 -3.66 18.27
N PHE A 106 3.38 -4.09 17.18
CA PHE A 106 3.29 -3.43 15.88
C PHE A 106 3.22 -4.43 14.71
N ASN A 107 2.58 -4.03 13.63
CA ASN A 107 2.48 -4.81 12.40
C ASN A 107 2.83 -3.93 11.19
N PRO A 108 3.93 -4.21 10.47
CA PRO A 108 4.23 -3.55 9.20
C PRO A 108 3.29 -4.11 8.12
N ALA A 109 2.43 -3.25 7.55
CA ALA A 109 1.65 -3.61 6.36
C ALA A 109 2.46 -3.24 5.11
N HIS A 110 2.43 -4.15 4.15
CA HIS A 110 3.25 -4.17 2.94
C HIS A 110 2.39 -3.90 1.70
#